data_AF-A0A9W4SCX9-F1
#
_entry.id   AF-A0A9W4SCX9-F1
#
_cell.length_a   1.000
_cell.length_b   1.000
_cell.length_c   1.000
_cell.angle_alpha   90.00
_cell.angle_beta   90.00
_cell.angle_gamma   90.00
#
_symmetry.space_group_name_H-M   'P 1'
#
loop_
_entity.id
_entity.type
_entity.pdbx_description
1 polymer ?
#
loop_
_entity_poly.entity_id
_entity_poly.type
_entity_poly.pdbx_seq_one_letter_code
_entity_poly.pdbx_strand_id
1 'polypeptide(L)'
;MYLTDPFIKRKDDFVVELTKFISQPDFTTQGEENIRHFLHDLIGYYVIMEGIFFYAGFAMMLALKRNKKMEGVGQQFEYIMRDESLHLAFGCGLINTITGAKPLEFAVELEKEYAREACPEGIVGINSQQFCEYVEYIADRRLERIGLPKIYETKNPFD
;
A
#
# COMPACT_ATOMS: atom_id res chain seq x y z
N MET A 1 -7.94 30.72 0.32
CA MET A 1 -6.52 30.46 -0.01
C MET A 1 -6.41 29.57 -1.24
N TYR A 2 -7.01 28.38 -1.27
CA TYR A 2 -6.89 27.51 -2.45
C TYR A 2 -7.59 28.07 -3.71
N LEU A 3 -8.75 28.73 -3.56
CA LEU A 3 -9.47 29.35 -4.69
C LEU A 3 -8.72 30.51 -5.36
N THR A 4 -7.69 31.05 -4.71
CA THR A 4 -6.99 32.27 -5.14
C THR A 4 -5.60 31.99 -5.71
N ASP A 5 -4.99 30.86 -5.37
CA ASP A 5 -3.69 30.45 -5.93
C ASP A 5 -3.91 29.39 -7.03
N PRO A 6 -3.48 29.64 -8.28
CA PRO A 6 -3.77 28.74 -9.40
C PRO A 6 -3.07 27.38 -9.28
N PHE A 7 -1.93 27.28 -8.60
CA PHE A 7 -1.20 26.02 -8.46
C PHE A 7 -1.79 25.16 -7.35
N ILE A 8 -2.19 25.78 -6.24
CA ILE A 8 -2.94 25.08 -5.18
C ILE A 8 -4.28 24.62 -5.74
N LYS A 9 -5.02 25.52 -6.42
CA LYS A 9 -6.30 25.17 -7.06
C LYS A 9 -6.17 23.98 -8.01
N ARG A 10 -5.13 23.94 -8.85
CA ARG A 10 -4.95 22.82 -9.80
C ARG A 10 -4.72 21.47 -9.11
N LYS A 11 -4.04 21.44 -7.96
CA LYS A 11 -3.88 20.21 -7.18
C LYS A 11 -5.20 19.76 -6.59
N ASP A 12 -5.96 20.71 -6.01
CA ASP A 12 -7.23 20.42 -5.37
C ASP A 12 -8.27 19.99 -6.41
N ASP A 13 -8.37 20.70 -7.53
CA ASP A 13 -9.25 20.34 -8.64
C ASP A 13 -8.92 18.93 -9.15
N PHE A 14 -7.63 18.58 -9.31
CA PHE A 14 -7.22 17.24 -9.73
C PHE A 14 -7.71 16.14 -8.77
N VAL A 15 -7.54 16.33 -7.45
CA VAL A 15 -8.01 15.35 -6.45
C VAL A 15 -9.53 15.27 -6.43
N VAL A 16 -10.23 16.41 -6.52
CA VAL A 16 -11.70 16.45 -6.57
C VAL A 16 -12.24 15.77 -7.84
N GLU A 17 -11.60 15.93 -9.00
CA GLU A 17 -12.02 15.23 -10.22
C GLU A 17 -12.05 13.70 -10.03
N LEU A 18 -11.11 13.14 -9.25
CA LEU A 18 -11.05 11.69 -8.99
C LEU A 18 -12.26 11.19 -8.18
N THR A 19 -12.95 12.07 -7.47
CA THR A 19 -13.99 11.69 -6.48
C THR A 19 -15.40 12.13 -6.87
N LYS A 20 -15.53 12.85 -7.99
CA LYS A 20 -16.83 13.27 -8.52
C LYS A 20 -17.79 12.11 -8.75
N PHE A 21 -17.27 10.96 -9.18
CA PHE A 21 -18.09 9.78 -9.47
C PHE A 21 -18.77 9.23 -8.21
N ILE A 22 -18.05 9.15 -7.09
CA ILE A 22 -18.63 8.63 -5.83
C ILE A 22 -19.59 9.62 -5.18
N SER A 23 -19.53 10.90 -5.57
CA SER A 23 -20.40 11.96 -5.05
C SER A 23 -21.76 12.02 -5.76
N GLN A 24 -21.99 11.17 -6.76
CA GLN A 24 -23.27 11.13 -7.49
C GLN A 24 -24.35 10.44 -6.64
N PRO A 25 -25.60 10.95 -6.61
CA PRO A 25 -26.66 10.39 -5.76
C PRO A 25 -27.03 8.93 -6.03
N ASP A 26 -26.77 8.46 -7.24
CA ASP A 26 -27.05 7.12 -7.74
C ASP A 26 -25.83 6.18 -7.70
N PHE A 27 -24.68 6.65 -7.19
CA PHE A 27 -23.50 5.82 -7.05
C PHE A 27 -23.75 4.65 -6.09
N THR A 28 -23.31 3.45 -6.50
CA THR A 28 -23.32 2.25 -5.66
C THR A 28 -21.98 1.55 -5.75
N THR A 29 -21.61 0.75 -4.75
CA THR A 29 -20.40 -0.09 -4.79
C THR A 29 -20.62 -1.43 -5.51
N GLN A 30 -21.64 -1.50 -6.37
CA GLN A 30 -21.99 -2.70 -7.13
C GLN A 30 -21.54 -2.57 -8.58
N GLY A 31 -21.01 -3.65 -9.15
CA GLY A 31 -20.52 -3.69 -10.52
C GLY A 31 -19.06 -3.26 -10.65
N GLU A 32 -18.37 -3.84 -11.64
CA GLU A 32 -16.92 -3.67 -11.82
C GLU A 32 -16.52 -2.21 -12.09
N GLU A 33 -17.30 -1.49 -12.89
CA GLU A 33 -17.05 -0.08 -13.22
C GLU A 33 -17.15 0.82 -11.99
N ASN A 34 -18.19 0.65 -11.16
CA ASN A 34 -18.34 1.45 -9.96
C ASN A 34 -17.27 1.12 -8.91
N ILE A 35 -16.86 -0.15 -8.79
CA ILE A 35 -15.73 -0.54 -7.94
C ILE A 35 -14.44 0.13 -8.44
N ARG A 36 -14.23 0.22 -9.76
CA ARG A 36 -13.09 0.96 -10.33
C ARG A 36 -13.13 2.45 -9.98
N HIS A 37 -14.30 3.09 -10.07
CA HIS A 37 -14.48 4.47 -9.63
C HIS A 37 -14.22 4.64 -8.12
N PHE A 38 -14.66 3.71 -7.29
CA PHE A 38 -14.36 3.70 -5.86
C PHE A 38 -12.86 3.55 -5.59
N LEU A 39 -12.17 2.68 -6.32
CA LEU A 39 -10.72 2.54 -6.22
C LEU A 39 -9.97 3.81 -6.65
N HIS A 40 -10.44 4.50 -7.70
CA HIS A 40 -9.86 5.78 -8.12
C HIS A 40 -9.97 6.85 -7.04
N ASP A 41 -11.10 6.90 -6.33
CA ASP A 41 -11.31 7.78 -5.18
C ASP A 41 -10.32 7.48 -4.04
N LEU A 42 -10.24 6.20 -3.63
CA LEU A 42 -9.32 5.77 -2.58
C LEU A 42 -7.86 6.08 -2.91
N ILE A 43 -7.44 5.86 -4.16
CA ILE A 43 -6.09 6.20 -4.64
C ILE A 43 -5.88 7.72 -4.62
N GLY A 44 -6.88 8.49 -5.06
CA GLY A 44 -6.84 9.95 -5.09
C GLY A 44 -6.59 10.56 -3.71
N TYR A 45 -7.27 10.06 -2.68
CA TYR A 45 -7.16 10.60 -1.33
C TYR A 45 -5.98 10.00 -0.54
N TYR A 46 -5.95 8.69 -0.34
CA TYR A 46 -4.94 8.08 0.52
C TYR A 46 -3.54 8.11 -0.11
N VAL A 47 -3.42 7.78 -1.39
CA VAL A 47 -2.10 7.62 -2.02
C VAL A 47 -1.58 8.96 -2.55
N ILE A 48 -2.42 9.72 -3.25
CA ILE A 48 -1.97 10.97 -3.90
C ILE A 48 -2.01 12.15 -2.92
N MET A 49 -3.17 12.47 -2.35
CA MET A 49 -3.29 13.64 -1.48
C MET A 49 -2.50 13.46 -0.18
N GLU A 50 -2.78 12.41 0.58
CA GLU A 50 -2.09 12.15 1.85
C GLU A 50 -0.67 11.62 1.61
N GLY A 51 -0.49 10.58 0.78
CA GLY A 51 0.81 9.95 0.57
C GLY A 51 1.86 10.75 -0.21
N ILE A 52 1.46 11.66 -1.11
CA ILE A 52 2.39 12.43 -1.95
C ILE A 52 2.32 13.93 -1.61
N PHE A 53 1.14 14.55 -1.68
CA PHE A 53 1.03 16.01 -1.55
C PHE A 53 1.33 16.49 -0.13
N PHE A 54 0.84 15.79 0.90
CA PHE A 54 1.13 16.15 2.29
C PHE A 54 2.60 15.86 2.65
N TYR A 55 3.15 14.70 2.28
CA TYR A 55 4.56 14.38 2.55
C TYR A 55 5.53 15.39 1.92
N ALA A 56 5.23 15.89 0.71
CA ALA A 56 6.01 16.96 0.09
C ALA A 56 5.95 18.27 0.93
N GLY A 57 4.77 18.63 1.45
CA GLY A 57 4.61 19.78 2.35
C GLY A 57 5.31 19.57 3.70
N PHE A 58 5.28 18.36 4.25
CA PHE A 58 5.95 18.00 5.49
C PHE A 58 7.47 18.17 5.36
N ALA A 59 8.06 17.72 4.26
CA ALA A 59 9.48 17.90 4.00
C ALA A 59 9.89 19.38 4.07
N MET A 60 9.08 20.30 3.51
CA MET A 60 9.34 21.75 3.57
C MET A 60 9.30 22.29 5.00
N MET A 61 8.27 21.94 5.77
CA MET A 61 8.10 22.44 7.13
C MET A 61 9.13 21.86 8.11
N LEU A 62 9.46 20.57 7.97
CA LEU A 62 10.49 19.93 8.77
C LEU A 62 11.89 20.46 8.42
N ALA A 63 12.15 20.87 7.17
CA ALA A 63 13.38 21.55 6.82
C ALA A 63 13.55 22.89 7.56
N LEU A 64 12.48 23.67 7.72
CA LEU A 64 12.52 24.89 8.54
C LEU A 64 12.80 24.56 10.00
N LYS A 65 12.11 23.57 10.57
CA LYS A 65 12.31 23.11 11.94
C LYS A 65 13.76 22.68 12.20
N ARG A 66 14.35 21.88 11.31
CA ARG A 66 15.74 21.41 11.43
C ARG A 66 16.76 22.55 11.43
N ASN A 67 16.39 23.70 10.87
CA ASN A 67 17.18 24.93 10.90
C ASN A 67 16.77 25.87 12.05
N LYS A 68 16.10 25.35 13.09
CA LYS A 68 15.62 26.09 14.27
C LYS A 68 14.69 27.26 13.92
N LYS A 69 13.90 27.12 12.85
CA LYS A 69 12.88 28.09 12.42
C LYS A 69 11.50 27.47 12.55
N MET A 70 10.53 28.27 13.02
CA MET A 70 9.13 27.85 13.14
C MET A 70 8.93 26.56 13.95
N GLU A 71 9.73 26.36 15.01
CA GLU A 71 9.84 25.07 15.71
C GLU A 71 8.50 24.55 16.24
N GLY A 72 7.65 25.44 16.78
CA GLY A 72 6.32 25.08 17.25
C GLY A 72 5.37 24.60 16.14
N VAL A 73 5.46 25.22 14.95
CA VAL A 73 4.71 24.74 13.77
C VAL A 73 5.29 23.43 13.27
N GLY A 74 6.62 23.32 13.21
CA GLY A 74 7.31 22.08 12.84
C GLY A 74 6.93 20.90 13.75
N GLN A 75 6.78 21.12 15.05
CA GLN A 75 6.32 20.10 15.99
C GLN A 75 4.87 19.67 15.72
N GLN A 76 3.96 20.62 15.40
CA GLN A 76 2.59 20.27 15.00
C GLN A 76 2.60 19.39 13.74
N PHE A 77 3.45 19.71 12.76
CA PHE A 77 3.61 18.93 11.53
C PHE A 77 4.15 17.51 11.78
N GLU A 78 4.98 17.29 12.81
CA GLU A 78 5.40 15.94 13.18
C GLU A 78 4.23 15.09 13.71
N TYR A 79 3.33 15.69 14.49
CA TYR A 79 2.13 14.99 14.95
C TYR A 79 1.20 14.65 13.79
N ILE A 80 0.99 15.60 12.87
CA ILE A 80 0.19 15.35 11.66
C ILE A 80 0.84 14.23 10.84
N MET A 81 2.15 14.29 10.58
CA MET A 81 2.86 13.25 9.81
C MET A 81 2.75 11.86 10.44
N ARG A 82 2.77 11.77 11.77
CA ARG A 82 2.54 10.50 12.47
C ARG A 82 1.15 9.94 12.15
N ASP A 83 0.13 10.78 12.19
CA ASP A 83 -1.25 10.37 11.93
C ASP A 83 -1.45 10.02 10.44
N GLU A 84 -0.87 10.80 9.51
CA GLU A 84 -0.90 10.51 8.07
C GLU A 84 -0.19 9.20 7.69
N SER A 85 0.81 8.76 8.46
CA SER A 85 1.42 7.45 8.24
C SER A 85 0.43 6.29 8.49
N LEU A 86 -0.49 6.47 9.43
CA LEU A 86 -1.56 5.50 9.72
C LEU A 86 -2.66 5.57 8.67
N HIS A 87 -3.03 6.77 8.22
CA HIS A 87 -4.02 6.93 7.15
C HIS A 87 -3.56 6.26 5.85
N LEU A 88 -2.32 6.52 5.43
CA LEU A 88 -1.74 5.91 4.23
C LEU A 88 -1.68 4.38 4.36
N ALA A 89 -1.23 3.86 5.51
CA ALA A 89 -1.17 2.42 5.75
C ALA A 89 -2.56 1.76 5.67
N PHE A 90 -3.57 2.40 6.27
CA PHE A 90 -4.96 1.95 6.18
C PHE A 90 -5.48 1.97 4.74
N GLY A 91 -5.29 3.09 4.03
CA GLY A 91 -5.72 3.24 2.64
C GLY A 91 -5.10 2.21 1.70
N CYS A 92 -3.79 1.97 1.81
CA CYS A 92 -3.11 0.92 1.06
C CYS A 92 -3.65 -0.48 1.39
N GLY A 93 -3.90 -0.78 2.67
CA GLY A 93 -4.50 -2.03 3.10
C GLY A 93 -5.91 -2.24 2.52
N LEU A 94 -6.74 -1.19 2.54
CA LEU A 94 -8.09 -1.21 1.99
C LEU A 94 -8.08 -1.43 0.47
N ILE A 95 -7.25 -0.70 -0.27
CA ILE A 95 -7.10 -0.84 -1.73
C ILE A 95 -6.67 -2.27 -2.09
N ASN A 96 -5.67 -2.81 -1.38
CA ASN A 96 -5.21 -4.19 -1.61
C ASN A 96 -6.32 -5.20 -1.30
N THR A 97 -7.10 -4.98 -0.25
CA THR A 97 -8.23 -5.84 0.11
C THR A 97 -9.32 -5.83 -0.96
N ILE A 98 -9.68 -4.66 -1.49
CA ILE A 98 -10.72 -4.53 -2.53
C ILE A 98 -10.26 -5.13 -3.87
N THR A 99 -9.01 -4.88 -4.26
CA THR A 99 -8.45 -5.41 -5.51
C THR A 99 -8.14 -6.90 -5.45
N GLY A 100 -8.19 -7.51 -4.26
CA GLY A 100 -7.65 -8.85 -4.05
C GLY A 100 -6.16 -8.92 -4.34
N ALA A 101 -5.44 -7.78 -4.30
CA ALA A 101 -4.00 -7.77 -4.45
C ALA A 101 -3.41 -8.41 -3.20
N LYS A 102 -2.87 -9.61 -3.38
CA LYS A 102 -2.25 -10.39 -2.32
C LYS A 102 -0.75 -10.48 -2.59
N PRO A 103 0.00 -9.38 -2.32
CA PRO A 103 1.39 -9.26 -2.73
C PRO A 103 2.27 -10.36 -2.17
N LEU A 104 1.94 -10.89 -0.99
CA LEU A 104 2.62 -12.05 -0.44
C LEU A 104 2.36 -13.32 -1.26
N GLU A 105 1.11 -13.59 -1.61
CA GLU A 105 0.77 -14.78 -2.42
C GLU A 105 1.38 -14.68 -3.83
N PHE A 106 1.39 -13.49 -4.43
CA PHE A 106 2.12 -13.26 -5.69
C PHE A 106 3.62 -13.47 -5.56
N ALA A 107 4.25 -12.97 -4.48
CA ALA A 107 5.67 -13.19 -4.24
C ALA A 107 5.99 -14.68 -4.04
N VAL A 108 5.12 -15.42 -3.35
CA VAL A 108 5.25 -16.88 -3.18
C VAL A 108 5.16 -17.59 -4.52
N GLU A 109 4.18 -17.27 -5.36
CA GLU A 109 4.05 -17.92 -6.67
C GLU A 109 5.21 -17.59 -7.62
N LEU A 110 5.69 -16.34 -7.66
CA LEU A 110 6.87 -15.96 -8.44
C LEU A 110 8.11 -16.76 -8.01
N GLU A 111 8.32 -16.93 -6.71
CA GLU A 111 9.46 -17.69 -6.19
C GLU A 111 9.31 -19.19 -6.45
N LYS A 112 8.07 -19.72 -6.43
CA LYS A 112 7.78 -21.12 -6.81
C LYS A 112 8.03 -21.36 -8.30
N GLU A 113 7.66 -20.42 -9.17
CA GLU A 113 7.98 -20.47 -10.59
C GLU A 113 9.50 -20.47 -10.82
N TYR A 114 10.21 -19.54 -10.17
CA TYR A 114 11.66 -19.49 -10.21
C TYR A 114 12.30 -20.81 -9.75
N ALA A 115 11.84 -21.41 -8.66
CA ALA A 115 12.36 -22.67 -8.16
C ALA A 115 12.19 -23.83 -9.14
N ARG A 116 11.06 -23.87 -9.86
CA ARG A 116 10.78 -24.90 -10.88
C ARG A 116 11.66 -24.71 -12.12
N GLU A 117 11.91 -23.48 -12.54
CA GLU A 117 12.75 -23.18 -13.69
C GLU A 117 14.25 -23.29 -13.40
N ALA A 118 14.69 -22.84 -12.23
CA ALA A 118 16.10 -22.87 -11.83
C ALA A 118 16.59 -24.28 -11.50
N CYS A 119 15.70 -25.17 -11.03
CA CYS A 119 16.03 -26.53 -10.60
C CYS A 119 15.02 -27.59 -11.08
N PRO A 120 14.84 -27.78 -12.41
CA PRO A 120 13.80 -28.67 -12.93
C PRO A 120 13.99 -30.14 -12.53
N GLU A 121 15.23 -30.61 -12.43
CA GLU A 121 15.58 -31.97 -11.95
C GLU A 121 16.01 -32.01 -10.47
N GLY A 122 15.96 -30.86 -9.78
CA GLY A 122 16.53 -30.68 -8.44
C GLY A 122 18.07 -30.53 -8.43
N ILE A 123 18.60 -30.10 -7.29
CA ILE A 123 20.04 -30.10 -6.98
C ILE A 123 20.27 -31.14 -5.87
N VAL A 124 21.49 -31.66 -5.73
CA VAL A 124 21.86 -32.58 -4.64
C VAL A 124 21.39 -32.03 -3.29
N GLY A 125 20.40 -32.70 -2.70
CA GLY A 125 19.84 -32.38 -1.37
C GLY A 125 18.53 -31.59 -1.36
N ILE A 126 18.10 -30.98 -2.47
CA ILE A 126 16.83 -30.22 -2.59
C ILE A 126 16.23 -30.40 -3.98
N ASN A 127 14.98 -30.84 -4.06
CA ASN A 127 14.20 -30.76 -5.29
C ASN A 127 13.30 -29.50 -5.32
N SER A 128 12.79 -29.14 -6.51
CA SER A 128 11.96 -27.95 -6.71
C SER A 128 10.66 -27.96 -5.89
N GLN A 129 10.07 -29.13 -5.65
CA GLN A 129 8.88 -29.29 -4.82
C GLN A 129 9.17 -28.96 -3.35
N GLN A 130 10.26 -29.48 -2.79
CA GLN A 130 10.70 -29.14 -1.43
C GLN A 130 11.00 -27.64 -1.30
N PHE A 131 11.57 -27.03 -2.34
CA PHE A 131 11.79 -25.58 -2.31
C PHE A 131 10.46 -24.81 -2.29
N CYS A 132 9.46 -25.21 -3.10
CA CYS A 132 8.14 -24.59 -3.09
C CYS A 132 7.46 -24.68 -1.71
N GLU A 133 7.50 -25.87 -1.09
CA GLU A 133 6.96 -26.10 0.26
C GLU A 133 7.66 -25.24 1.32
N TYR A 134 8.97 -25.03 1.17
CA TYR A 134 9.73 -24.16 2.06
C TYR A 134 9.38 -22.68 1.90
N VAL A 135 9.15 -22.21 0.67
CA VAL A 135 8.70 -20.84 0.41
C VAL A 135 7.35 -20.58 1.08
N GLU A 136 6.40 -21.51 0.95
CA GLU A 136 5.10 -21.45 1.63
C GLU A 136 5.23 -21.42 3.15
N TYR A 137 6.07 -22.32 3.71
CA TYR A 137 6.38 -22.33 5.15
C TYR A 137 6.94 -20.98 5.64
N ILE A 138 7.87 -20.37 4.88
CA ILE A 138 8.41 -19.05 5.20
C ILE A 138 7.33 -17.98 5.16
N ALA A 139 6.46 -18.00 4.14
CA ALA A 139 5.40 -17.01 3.96
C ALA A 139 4.44 -16.99 5.16
N ASP A 140 4.00 -18.17 5.61
CA ASP A 140 3.18 -18.32 6.81
C ASP A 140 3.88 -17.78 8.07
N ARG A 141 5.18 -18.04 8.21
CA ARG A 141 5.98 -17.49 9.32
C ARG A 141 6.07 -15.96 9.27
N ARG A 142 6.01 -15.33 8.08
CA ARG A 142 5.96 -13.87 7.93
C ARG A 142 4.58 -13.33 8.30
N LEU A 143 3.51 -14.00 7.88
CA LEU A 143 2.13 -13.65 8.25
C LEU A 143 1.93 -13.69 9.77
N GLU A 144 2.36 -14.77 10.44
CA GLU A 144 2.28 -14.89 11.90
C GLU A 144 2.97 -13.73 12.62
N ARG A 145 4.14 -13.30 12.13
CA ARG A 145 4.92 -12.20 12.76
C ARG A 145 4.21 -10.84 12.71
N ILE A 146 3.32 -10.65 11.74
CA ILE A 146 2.52 -9.44 11.61
C ILE A 146 1.07 -9.63 12.09
N GLY A 147 0.78 -10.73 12.80
CA GLY A 147 -0.54 -11.00 13.38
C GLY A 147 -1.61 -11.43 12.38
N LEU A 148 -1.22 -11.90 11.20
CA LEU A 148 -2.13 -12.41 10.17
C LEU A 148 -2.23 -13.95 10.24
N PRO A 149 -3.38 -14.53 9.86
CA PRO A 149 -3.54 -15.98 9.78
C PRO A 149 -2.65 -16.59 8.70
N LYS A 150 -2.31 -17.87 8.86
CA LYS A 150 -1.63 -18.68 7.84
C LYS A 150 -2.52 -18.84 6.61
N ILE A 151 -1.88 -19.00 5.46
CA ILE A 151 -2.55 -19.21 4.16
C ILE A 151 -2.25 -20.62 3.64
N TYR A 152 -1.02 -21.11 3.81
CA TYR A 152 -0.56 -22.34 3.15
C TYR A 152 -0.54 -23.57 4.08
N GLU A 153 -0.26 -23.36 5.36
CA GLU A 153 -0.15 -24.38 6.41
C GLU A 153 0.89 -25.49 6.12
N THR A 154 1.86 -25.20 5.25
CA THR A 154 2.91 -26.14 4.83
C THR A 154 3.96 -26.31 5.93
N LYS A 155 4.44 -27.54 6.14
CA LYS A 155 5.54 -27.84 7.07
C LYS A 155 6.89 -27.50 6.44
N ASN A 156 7.91 -27.27 7.27
CA ASN A 156 9.29 -27.14 6.79
C ASN A 156 9.75 -28.50 6.21
N PRO A 157 10.09 -28.59 4.92
CA PRO A 157 10.53 -29.84 4.29
C PRO A 157 12.00 -30.19 4.58
N PHE A 158 12.71 -29.35 5.33
CA PHE A 158 14.12 -29.51 5.68
C PHE A 158 14.38 -29.73 7.18
N ASP A 159 13.31 -29.94 7.96
CA ASP A 159 13.41 -30.37 9.37
C ASP A 159 13.59 -31.90 9.51
#